data_AF-A0A233SEY7-F1
#
_entry.id   AF-A0A233SEY7-F1
#
_cell.length_a   1.000
_cell.length_b   1.000
_cell.length_c   1.000
_cell.angle_alpha   90.00
_cell.angle_beta   90.00
_cell.angle_gamma   90.00
#
_symmetry.space_group_name_H-M   'P 1'
#
loop_
_entity.id
_entity.type
_entity.pdbx_description
1 polymer ?
#
loop_
_entity_poly.entity_id
_entity_poly.type
_entity_poly.pdbx_seq_one_letter_code
_entity_poly.pdbx_strand_id
1 'polypeptide(L)'
;MMSADQNRNHDMSQTDIALLLADAADEVEIGIAPVQAVIRGGRRRRARRWAVATVTALVVAGSTGALAVTGLPGGGHGDRQTNVAKPPASAEARHVYEPQRTELARGTYKGKEWHVTVQVWGAPRNEAEADRQFDAMAELGIEPADARKPADLIGKISYFATRGWGENRPQQVMFNTVEKFEKYSGTDLEAAATRLGYGGESSGRLVIGIVAKTARQVTCHWKDGTTAVAEPTEGFSAHDTGSAIRVVDGFQGANWFVCTGPAGTSYASAEVTK
;
A
#
# COMPACT_ATOMS: atom_id res chain seq x y z
N MET A 1 -41.44 54.26 22.85
CA MET A 1 -40.92 53.86 21.52
C MET A 1 -39.84 52.81 21.74
N MET A 2 -39.74 51.85 20.83
CA MET A 2 -39.09 50.52 20.89
C MET A 2 -37.61 50.41 21.34
N SER A 3 -37.33 49.26 21.99
CA SER A 3 -36.21 48.29 21.94
C SER A 3 -34.79 48.67 21.47
N ALA A 4 -33.80 48.14 22.21
CA ALA A 4 -32.70 47.25 21.74
C ALA A 4 -31.81 46.89 22.96
N ASP A 5 -31.83 45.64 23.43
CA ASP A 5 -30.88 44.55 23.12
C ASP A 5 -29.49 44.66 23.78
N GLN A 6 -29.34 43.86 24.84
CA GLN A 6 -28.36 42.78 24.96
C GLN A 6 -26.89 43.09 24.59
N ASN A 7 -26.04 43.32 25.60
CA ASN A 7 -24.75 42.63 25.63
C ASN A 7 -24.18 42.52 27.05
N ARG A 8 -24.40 41.37 27.69
CA ARG A 8 -23.60 40.91 28.83
C ARG A 8 -22.32 40.30 28.26
N ASN A 9 -21.30 41.12 28.03
CA ASN A 9 -19.98 40.58 27.76
C ASN A 9 -19.37 40.13 29.08
N HIS A 10 -19.27 38.80 29.22
CA HIS A 10 -18.45 38.15 30.23
C HIS A 10 -17.00 38.61 30.08
N ASP A 11 -16.49 39.22 31.14
CA ASP A 11 -15.08 39.43 31.42
C ASP A 11 -14.45 38.04 31.70
N MET A 12 -14.20 37.28 30.63
CA MET A 12 -13.43 36.04 30.66
C MET A 12 -11.95 36.45 30.79
N SER A 13 -11.51 36.57 32.04
CA SER A 13 -10.13 36.87 32.38
C SER A 13 -9.16 35.91 31.66
N GLN A 14 -8.05 36.45 31.16
CA GLN A 14 -6.95 35.72 30.48
C GLN A 14 -6.44 34.48 31.24
N THR A 15 -6.73 34.39 32.53
CA THR A 15 -6.41 33.29 33.43
C THR A 15 -7.15 31.98 33.11
N ASP A 16 -8.37 32.03 32.56
CA ASP A 16 -9.15 30.81 32.27
C ASP A 16 -8.69 30.10 30.98
N ILE A 17 -8.12 30.84 30.03
CA ILE A 17 -7.52 30.27 28.81
C ILE A 17 -6.21 29.55 29.15
N ALA A 18 -5.42 30.08 30.10
CA ALA A 18 -4.18 29.44 30.52
C ALA A 18 -4.42 28.11 31.26
N LEU A 19 -5.49 28.03 32.07
CA LEU A 19 -5.87 26.78 32.75
C LEU A 19 -6.44 25.73 31.78
N LEU A 20 -7.24 26.14 30.79
CA LEU A 20 -7.74 25.24 29.74
C LEU A 20 -6.63 24.75 28.77
N LEU A 21 -5.52 25.49 28.66
CA LEU A 21 -4.35 25.05 27.90
C LEU A 21 -3.39 24.19 28.73
N ALA A 22 -3.36 24.35 30.06
CA ALA A 22 -2.56 23.51 30.94
C ALA A 22 -3.14 22.09 31.03
N ASP A 23 -4.47 21.94 31.11
CA ASP A 23 -5.13 20.63 31.22
C ASP A 23 -5.19 19.85 29.87
N ALA A 24 -4.96 20.55 28.76
CA ALA A 24 -4.84 19.93 27.42
C ALA A 24 -3.39 19.62 27.01
N ALA A 25 -2.40 20.07 27.79
CA ALA A 25 -0.98 19.85 27.52
C ALA A 25 -0.37 18.72 28.37
N ASP A 26 -1.05 18.30 29.44
CA ASP A 26 -0.52 17.31 30.40
C ASP A 26 -0.75 15.83 29.99
N GLU A 27 -1.39 15.56 28.85
CA GLU A 27 -1.49 14.21 28.26
C GLU A 27 -0.68 14.03 26.97
N VAL A 28 0.07 15.04 26.54
CA VAL A 28 0.93 14.91 25.35
C VAL A 28 2.35 14.58 25.77
N GLU A 29 2.54 13.37 26.31
CA GLU A 29 3.83 12.71 26.11
C GLU A 29 4.03 12.51 24.61
N ILE A 30 4.80 13.42 23.98
CA ILE A 30 5.43 13.17 22.68
C ILE A 30 6.52 12.12 22.93
N GLY A 31 6.08 10.91 23.25
CA GLY A 31 6.93 9.73 23.29
C GLY A 31 7.52 9.57 21.89
N ILE A 32 8.84 9.51 21.83
CA ILE A 32 9.62 9.27 20.62
C ILE A 32 8.96 8.10 19.87
N ALA A 33 8.31 8.39 18.74
CA ALA A 33 7.60 7.39 17.97
C ALA A 33 8.58 6.22 17.70
N PRO A 34 8.27 4.99 18.13
CA PRO A 34 9.12 3.86 17.79
C PRO A 34 9.18 3.79 16.28
N VAL A 35 10.38 4.00 15.72
CA VAL A 35 10.69 4.05 14.28
C VAL A 35 10.61 2.65 13.65
N GLN A 36 9.68 1.82 14.13
CA GLN A 36 9.51 0.46 13.67
C GLN A 36 8.82 0.50 12.31
N ALA A 37 9.71 0.51 11.31
CA ALA A 37 9.58 0.03 9.94
C ALA A 37 8.45 0.62 9.09
N VAL A 38 8.52 1.93 8.86
CA VAL A 38 8.04 2.45 7.57
C VAL A 38 8.96 1.89 6.48
N ILE A 39 8.46 0.99 5.64
CA ILE A 39 9.24 0.43 4.53
C ILE A 39 8.97 1.27 3.29
N ARG A 40 9.99 2.06 2.92
CA ARG A 40 10.11 2.72 1.62
C ARG A 40 10.94 1.82 0.72
N GLY A 41 10.32 1.18 -0.28
CA GLY A 41 10.95 0.16 -1.14
C GLY A 41 12.02 0.69 -2.13
N GLY A 42 12.68 1.80 -1.84
CA GLY A 42 13.66 2.44 -2.73
C GLY A 42 14.99 1.67 -2.80
N ARG A 43 15.16 0.85 -3.86
CA ARG A 43 16.41 0.42 -4.56
C ARG A 43 17.70 0.11 -3.77
N ARG A 44 17.70 -0.16 -2.46
CA ARG A 44 18.93 -0.56 -1.71
C ARG A 44 18.80 -1.92 -1.03
N ARG A 45 19.28 -2.94 -1.77
CA ARG A 45 19.90 -4.20 -1.32
C ARG A 45 19.43 -4.72 0.06
N ARG A 46 18.52 -5.69 0.07
CA ARG A 46 18.52 -6.73 1.11
C ARG A 46 19.02 -8.05 0.51
N ALA A 47 19.99 -8.62 1.21
CA ALA A 47 20.74 -9.80 0.82
C ALA A 47 19.81 -11.00 0.60
N ARG A 48 19.46 -11.26 -0.66
CA ARG A 48 18.95 -12.58 -1.04
C ARG A 48 20.11 -13.55 -0.89
N ARG A 49 20.06 -14.41 0.14
CA ARG A 49 20.94 -15.58 0.27
C ARG A 49 20.58 -16.54 -0.87
N TRP A 50 21.24 -16.41 -2.01
CA TRP A 50 21.16 -17.39 -3.08
C TRP A 50 22.24 -18.45 -2.86
N ALA A 51 21.83 -19.71 -2.70
CA ALA A 51 22.70 -20.84 -2.98
C ALA A 51 22.95 -20.88 -4.50
N VAL A 52 24.18 -20.64 -4.92
CA VAL A 52 24.58 -20.64 -6.33
C VAL A 52 24.57 -22.07 -6.84
N ALA A 53 23.60 -22.42 -7.70
CA ALA A 53 23.69 -23.56 -8.58
C ALA A 53 24.24 -23.08 -9.93
N THR A 54 25.45 -23.53 -10.27
CA THR A 54 26.11 -23.25 -11.55
C THR A 54 25.38 -23.95 -12.69
N VAL A 55 24.80 -23.18 -13.62
CA VAL A 55 24.25 -23.70 -14.88
C VAL A 55 25.17 -23.30 -16.03
N THR A 56 25.71 -24.30 -16.71
CA THR A 56 26.52 -24.20 -17.93
C THR A 56 25.71 -23.62 -19.09
N ALA A 57 26.23 -22.57 -19.73
CA ALA A 57 25.63 -21.93 -20.90
C ALA A 57 25.88 -22.75 -22.18
N LEU A 58 24.83 -22.90 -23.00
CA LEU A 58 24.87 -23.51 -24.33
C LEU A 58 24.63 -22.40 -25.36
N VAL A 59 25.59 -22.19 -26.26
CA VAL A 59 25.56 -21.19 -27.33
C VAL A 59 24.78 -21.76 -28.52
N VAL A 60 23.79 -21.01 -29.02
CA VAL A 60 23.20 -21.25 -30.36
C VAL A 60 23.22 -19.94 -31.15
N ALA A 61 23.79 -20.03 -32.35
CA ALA A 61 23.94 -18.96 -33.33
C ALA A 61 22.90 -19.07 -34.46
N GLY A 62 22.65 -17.94 -35.15
CA GLY A 62 21.89 -17.84 -36.40
C GLY A 62 20.38 -17.66 -36.22
N SER A 63 19.64 -16.84 -36.97
CA SER A 63 19.88 -16.26 -38.31
C SER A 63 18.88 -15.11 -38.57
N THR A 64 19.27 -14.17 -39.42
CA THR A 64 18.47 -13.07 -39.96
C THR A 64 17.31 -13.57 -40.84
N GLY A 65 16.10 -13.06 -40.62
CA GLY A 65 14.92 -13.31 -41.45
C GLY A 65 14.17 -12.01 -41.76
N ALA A 66 14.07 -11.70 -43.05
CA ALA A 66 13.37 -10.54 -43.61
C ALA A 66 11.84 -10.67 -43.49
N LEU A 67 11.14 -9.54 -43.39
CA LEU A 67 9.72 -9.45 -43.74
C LEU A 67 9.44 -8.23 -44.62
N ALA A 68 8.84 -8.53 -45.76
CA ALA A 68 8.57 -7.65 -46.87
C ALA A 68 7.32 -6.79 -46.66
N VAL A 69 7.33 -5.63 -47.30
CA VAL A 69 6.17 -4.75 -47.54
C VAL A 69 5.36 -5.31 -48.71
N THR A 70 4.03 -5.28 -48.64
CA THR A 70 3.09 -4.91 -49.74
C THR A 70 1.64 -5.20 -49.35
N GLY A 71 0.71 -4.32 -49.76
CA GLY A 71 -0.71 -4.66 -49.88
C GLY A 71 -1.72 -3.52 -49.64
N LEU A 72 -2.14 -2.84 -50.71
CA LEU A 72 -3.34 -2.01 -50.80
C LEU A 72 -3.87 -2.16 -52.25
N PRO A 73 -5.16 -1.89 -52.53
CA PRO A 73 -6.36 -2.66 -52.21
C PRO A 73 -6.91 -3.43 -53.44
N GLY A 74 -7.50 -4.60 -53.23
CA GLY A 74 -8.22 -5.34 -54.26
C GLY A 74 -9.54 -5.85 -53.71
N GLY A 75 -10.64 -5.43 -54.33
CA GLY A 75 -12.00 -5.79 -53.94
C GLY A 75 -12.25 -7.30 -54.05
N GLY A 76 -12.87 -7.83 -53.01
CA GLY A 76 -13.35 -9.20 -52.94
C GLY A 76 -14.17 -9.37 -51.67
N HIS A 77 -15.46 -9.64 -51.83
CA HIS A 77 -16.36 -9.97 -50.73
C HIS A 77 -15.81 -11.19 -49.96
N GLY A 78 -15.47 -10.95 -48.71
CA GLY A 78 -15.11 -11.95 -47.73
C GLY A 78 -15.02 -11.23 -46.40
N ASP A 79 -15.77 -11.70 -45.41
CA ASP A 79 -15.78 -11.22 -44.03
C ASP A 79 -14.36 -11.19 -43.46
N ARG A 80 -13.65 -10.10 -43.72
CA ARG A 80 -12.40 -9.77 -43.07
C ARG A 80 -12.77 -8.90 -41.90
N GLN A 81 -13.01 -9.52 -40.75
CA GLN A 81 -12.97 -8.80 -39.47
C GLN A 81 -11.66 -8.03 -39.44
N THR A 82 -11.76 -6.73 -39.69
CA THR A 82 -10.69 -5.79 -39.46
C THR A 82 -10.45 -5.83 -37.97
N ASN A 83 -9.30 -6.37 -37.56
CA ASN A 83 -8.83 -6.24 -36.18
C ASN A 83 -8.55 -4.75 -35.96
N VAL A 84 -9.59 -4.01 -35.58
CA VAL A 84 -9.47 -2.63 -35.15
C VAL A 84 -8.60 -2.65 -33.89
N ALA A 85 -7.42 -2.05 -33.97
CA ALA A 85 -6.55 -1.88 -32.82
C ALA A 85 -7.36 -1.18 -31.72
N LYS A 86 -7.50 -1.82 -30.55
CA LYS A 86 -8.19 -1.20 -29.42
C LYS A 86 -7.45 0.10 -29.08
N PRO A 87 -8.17 1.22 -28.88
CA PRO A 87 -7.54 2.45 -28.46
C PRO A 87 -6.78 2.22 -27.15
N PRO A 88 -5.66 2.93 -26.92
CA PRO A 88 -4.93 2.82 -25.67
C PRO A 88 -5.86 3.16 -24.49
N ALA A 89 -5.72 2.41 -23.39
CA ALA A 89 -6.53 2.63 -22.19
C ALA A 89 -6.42 4.08 -21.70
N SER A 90 -7.57 4.66 -21.31
CA SER A 90 -7.66 6.02 -20.78
C SER A 90 -6.91 6.17 -19.45
N ALA A 91 -6.78 7.40 -18.94
CA ALA A 91 -6.15 7.64 -17.64
C ALA A 91 -6.99 7.07 -16.49
N GLU A 92 -8.31 7.15 -16.60
CA GLU A 92 -9.29 6.61 -15.65
C GLU A 92 -9.23 5.09 -15.62
N ALA A 93 -9.26 4.44 -16.79
CA ALA A 93 -9.15 2.99 -16.90
C ALA A 93 -7.80 2.44 -16.41
N ARG A 94 -6.77 3.30 -16.37
CA ARG A 94 -5.46 2.97 -15.79
C ARG A 94 -5.36 3.32 -14.30
N HIS A 95 -6.36 3.97 -13.71
CA HIS A 95 -6.36 4.41 -12.31
C HIS A 95 -5.27 5.45 -12.00
N VAL A 96 -5.11 6.43 -12.90
CA VAL A 96 -4.13 7.52 -12.73
C VAL A 96 -4.63 8.57 -11.72
N TYR A 97 -5.91 8.94 -11.78
CA TYR A 97 -6.47 10.00 -10.93
C TYR A 97 -7.09 9.50 -9.64
N GLU A 98 -7.52 8.24 -9.62
CA GLU A 98 -8.03 7.56 -8.44
C GLU A 98 -7.40 6.17 -8.36
N PRO A 99 -6.97 5.71 -7.17
CA PRO A 99 -6.33 4.43 -7.03
C PRO A 99 -7.33 3.28 -7.05
N GLN A 100 -6.86 2.11 -7.46
CA GLN A 100 -7.52 0.85 -7.08
C GLN A 100 -7.27 0.63 -5.60
N ARG A 101 -8.34 0.45 -4.82
CA ARG A 101 -8.28 0.24 -3.37
C ARG A 101 -8.74 -1.16 -3.04
N THR A 102 -7.89 -1.91 -2.35
CA THR A 102 -8.22 -3.22 -1.80
C THR A 102 -8.01 -3.20 -0.30
N GLU A 103 -9.06 -3.46 0.47
CA GLU A 103 -8.93 -3.71 1.90
C GLU A 103 -8.31 -5.10 2.12
N LEU A 104 -7.33 -5.20 3.01
CA LEU A 104 -6.64 -6.45 3.34
C LEU A 104 -7.12 -7.08 4.64
N ALA A 105 -7.44 -6.25 5.63
CA ALA A 105 -7.82 -6.69 6.96
C ALA A 105 -8.60 -5.58 7.65
N ARG A 106 -9.51 -5.98 8.55
CA ARG A 106 -10.14 -5.07 9.51
C ARG A 106 -10.31 -5.77 10.85
N GLY A 107 -10.50 -4.99 11.90
CA GLY A 107 -10.81 -5.50 13.22
C GLY A 107 -11.11 -4.38 14.20
N THR A 108 -11.26 -4.71 15.48
CA THR A 108 -11.50 -3.73 16.54
C THR A 108 -10.34 -3.72 17.52
N TYR A 109 -9.90 -2.53 17.91
CA TYR A 109 -8.90 -2.33 18.95
C TYR A 109 -9.31 -1.16 19.86
N LYS A 110 -9.47 -1.44 21.16
CA LYS A 110 -9.95 -0.49 22.18
C LYS A 110 -11.25 0.22 21.76
N GLY A 111 -12.22 -0.56 21.28
CA GLY A 111 -13.54 -0.06 20.87
C GLY A 111 -13.57 0.77 19.58
N LYS A 112 -12.42 0.94 18.90
CA LYS A 112 -12.34 1.60 17.60
C LYS A 112 -11.94 0.61 16.52
N GLU A 113 -12.53 0.76 15.35
CA GLU A 113 -12.17 -0.05 14.20
C GLU A 113 -10.76 0.30 13.71
N TRP A 114 -9.98 -0.71 13.34
CA TRP A 114 -8.79 -0.55 12.52
C TRP A 114 -8.97 -1.30 11.21
N HIS A 115 -8.34 -0.81 10.15
CA HIS A 115 -8.31 -1.50 8.86
C HIS A 115 -6.97 -1.28 8.16
N VAL A 116 -6.66 -2.19 7.25
CA VAL A 116 -5.51 -2.11 6.34
C VAL A 116 -6.03 -2.03 4.93
N THR A 117 -5.59 -1.04 4.18
CA THR A 117 -5.94 -0.86 2.77
C THR A 117 -4.68 -0.69 1.94
N VAL A 118 -4.62 -1.38 0.81
CA VAL A 118 -3.62 -1.14 -0.23
C VAL A 118 -4.25 -0.34 -1.35
N GLN A 119 -3.55 0.71 -1.77
CA GLN A 119 -3.91 1.59 -2.88
C GLN A 119 -2.88 1.42 -3.98
N VAL A 120 -3.32 1.19 -5.22
CA VAL A 120 -2.45 1.09 -6.40
C VAL A 120 -2.84 2.14 -7.42
N TRP A 121 -1.88 2.97 -7.79
CA TRP A 121 -2.02 4.06 -8.74
C TRP A 121 -1.35 3.70 -10.06
N GLY A 122 -2.07 3.89 -11.16
CA GLY A 122 -1.55 3.67 -12.49
C GLY A 122 -0.45 4.64 -12.86
N ALA A 123 0.46 4.22 -13.74
CA ALA A 123 1.55 5.05 -14.22
C ALA A 123 1.05 6.20 -15.11
N PRO A 124 1.27 7.47 -14.74
CA PRO A 124 1.06 8.62 -15.61
C PRO A 124 1.90 8.51 -16.88
N ARG A 125 1.39 8.98 -18.02
CA ARG A 125 2.11 8.98 -19.31
C ARG A 125 2.72 10.33 -19.67
N ASN A 126 2.27 11.40 -19.03
CA ASN A 126 2.67 12.77 -19.34
C ASN A 126 2.59 13.63 -18.07
N GLU A 127 3.11 14.86 -18.16
CA GLU A 127 3.16 15.80 -17.04
C GLU A 127 1.77 16.15 -16.52
N ALA A 128 0.79 16.40 -17.38
CA ALA A 128 -0.57 16.75 -16.95
C ALA A 128 -1.29 15.63 -16.18
N GLU A 129 -1.04 14.36 -16.53
CA GLU A 129 -1.48 13.20 -15.77
C GLU A 129 -0.75 13.11 -14.42
N ALA A 130 0.55 13.36 -14.42
CA ALA A 130 1.39 13.24 -13.25
C ALA A 130 1.11 14.35 -12.22
N ASP A 131 0.91 15.60 -12.65
CA ASP A 131 0.55 16.74 -11.81
C ASP A 131 -0.74 16.44 -11.05
N ARG A 132 -1.80 16.05 -11.78
CA ARG A 132 -3.09 15.71 -11.17
C ARG A 132 -3.01 14.51 -10.23
N GLN A 133 -2.24 13.48 -10.59
CA GLN A 133 -2.04 12.34 -9.70
C GLN A 133 -1.29 12.75 -8.43
N PHE A 134 -0.26 13.60 -8.55
CA PHE A 134 0.53 14.07 -7.41
C PHE A 134 -0.33 14.90 -6.44
N ASP A 135 -1.17 15.79 -6.96
CA ASP A 135 -2.13 16.56 -6.16
C ASP A 135 -3.15 15.64 -5.47
N ALA A 136 -3.72 14.66 -6.18
CA ALA A 136 -4.65 13.70 -5.60
C ALA A 136 -4.02 12.85 -4.48
N MET A 137 -2.74 12.48 -4.62
CA MET A 137 -1.98 11.81 -3.54
C MET A 137 -1.82 12.73 -2.32
N ALA A 138 -1.49 14.01 -2.53
CA ALA A 138 -1.33 14.99 -1.46
C ALA A 138 -2.65 15.25 -0.71
N GLU A 139 -3.78 15.32 -1.41
CA GLU A 139 -5.12 15.45 -0.81
C GLU A 139 -5.45 14.28 0.13
N LEU A 140 -5.00 13.08 -0.23
CA LEU A 140 -5.13 11.88 0.59
C LEU A 140 -4.07 11.78 1.71
N GLY A 141 -3.14 12.72 1.77
CA GLY A 141 -2.05 12.75 2.74
C GLY A 141 -1.05 11.61 2.56
N ILE A 142 -0.91 11.08 1.35
CA ILE A 142 0.07 10.05 1.00
C ILE A 142 1.18 10.64 0.14
N GLU A 143 2.40 10.15 0.35
CA GLU A 143 3.58 10.67 -0.35
C GLU A 143 4.27 9.55 -1.13
N PRO A 144 4.37 9.65 -2.48
CA PRO A 144 5.01 8.65 -3.31
C PRO A 144 6.49 8.45 -2.94
N ALA A 145 6.96 7.21 -3.07
CA ALA A 145 8.37 6.93 -2.84
C ALA A 145 9.21 7.53 -3.97
N ASP A 146 10.29 8.20 -3.60
CA ASP A 146 11.34 8.64 -4.53
C ASP A 146 10.87 9.60 -5.64
N ALA A 147 9.70 10.22 -5.47
CA ALA A 147 9.21 11.33 -6.27
C ALA A 147 9.22 12.61 -5.43
N ARG A 148 9.92 13.64 -5.90
CA ARG A 148 9.97 14.97 -5.27
C ARG A 148 9.13 16.00 -6.03
N LYS A 149 8.81 15.69 -7.29
CA LYS A 149 7.97 16.49 -8.18
C LYS A 149 7.09 15.57 -9.02
N PRO A 150 5.99 16.06 -9.59
CA PRO A 150 5.06 15.23 -10.35
C PRO A 150 5.71 14.46 -11.50
N ALA A 151 6.58 15.10 -12.28
CA ALA A 151 7.27 14.47 -13.41
C ALA A 151 8.06 13.19 -13.04
N ASP A 152 8.44 13.01 -11.77
CA ASP A 152 9.12 11.81 -11.30
C ASP A 152 8.20 10.57 -11.30
N LEU A 153 6.88 10.75 -11.36
CA LEU A 153 5.87 9.68 -11.43
C LEU A 153 5.67 9.13 -12.84
N ILE A 154 6.06 9.87 -13.88
CA ILE A 154 5.80 9.47 -15.27
C ILE A 154 6.41 8.09 -15.55
N GLY A 155 5.58 7.18 -16.06
CA GLY A 155 5.96 5.79 -16.35
C GLY A 155 6.08 4.88 -15.13
N LYS A 156 5.73 5.34 -13.92
CA LYS A 156 5.87 4.56 -12.68
C LYS A 156 4.54 4.34 -11.98
N ILE A 157 4.35 3.12 -11.50
CA ILE A 157 3.23 2.69 -10.66
C ILE A 157 3.58 3.02 -9.22
N SER A 158 2.65 3.62 -8.47
CA SER A 158 2.82 3.83 -7.04
C SER A 158 1.86 2.94 -6.25
N TYR A 159 2.32 2.35 -5.15
CA TYR A 159 1.46 1.60 -4.25
C TYR A 159 1.71 1.96 -2.80
N PHE A 160 0.64 1.89 -1.99
CA PHE A 160 0.64 2.30 -0.59
C PHE A 160 -0.23 1.36 0.23
N ALA A 161 0.38 0.68 1.19
CA ALA A 161 -0.33 0.07 2.30
C ALA A 161 -0.49 1.09 3.43
N THR A 162 -1.73 1.30 3.82
CA THR A 162 -2.14 2.24 4.84
C THR A 162 -2.89 1.55 5.95
N ARG A 163 -2.78 2.08 7.17
CA ARG A 163 -3.47 1.60 8.36
C ARG A 163 -4.36 2.71 8.91
N GLY A 164 -5.67 2.50 8.91
CA GLY A 164 -6.65 3.36 9.57
C GLY A 164 -6.95 2.89 11.00
N TRP A 165 -7.32 3.82 11.89
CA TRP A 165 -7.83 3.53 13.23
C TRP A 165 -8.81 4.62 13.70
N GLY A 166 -10.08 4.26 13.85
CA GLY A 166 -11.18 5.21 14.04
C GLY A 166 -11.30 6.16 12.83
N GLU A 167 -11.65 7.40 13.09
CA GLU A 167 -11.83 8.45 12.06
C GLU A 167 -10.52 9.18 11.70
N ASN A 168 -9.39 8.71 12.23
CA ASN A 168 -8.11 9.36 12.00
C ASN A 168 -7.60 9.11 10.59
N ARG A 169 -6.77 10.04 10.09
CA ARG A 169 -6.10 9.87 8.79
C ARG A 169 -5.30 8.57 8.76
N PRO A 170 -5.45 7.73 7.72
CA PRO A 170 -4.68 6.50 7.59
C PRO A 170 -3.18 6.77 7.59
N GLN A 171 -2.43 5.98 8.34
CA GLN A 171 -0.97 6.05 8.38
C GLN A 171 -0.39 5.19 7.25
N GLN A 172 0.53 5.76 6.46
CA GLN A 172 1.32 5.04 5.47
C GLN A 172 2.34 4.10 6.15
N VAL A 173 2.36 2.82 5.76
CA VAL A 173 3.17 1.77 6.41
C VAL A 173 4.21 1.19 5.46
N MET A 174 3.77 0.73 4.29
CA MET A 174 4.65 0.14 3.27
C MET A 174 4.28 0.68 1.90
N PHE A 175 5.24 1.23 1.18
CA PHE A 175 4.96 1.93 -0.07
C PHE A 175 6.18 1.98 -0.99
N ASN A 176 5.91 2.09 -2.29
CA ASN A 176 6.94 2.28 -3.29
C ASN A 176 6.38 2.89 -4.57
N THR A 177 7.29 3.36 -5.43
CA THR A 177 7.00 3.85 -6.77
C THR A 177 7.98 3.20 -7.75
N VAL A 178 7.45 2.38 -8.65
CA VAL A 178 8.23 1.45 -9.48
C VAL A 178 7.81 1.49 -10.94
N GLU A 179 8.75 1.37 -11.87
CA GLU A 179 8.43 1.21 -13.29
C GLU A 179 7.73 -0.13 -13.58
N LYS A 180 8.11 -1.17 -12.83
CA LYS A 180 7.54 -2.52 -12.91
C LYS A 180 7.53 -3.13 -11.51
N PHE A 181 6.50 -3.91 -11.20
CA PHE A 181 6.47 -4.65 -9.94
C PHE A 181 7.63 -5.65 -9.85
N GLU A 182 8.14 -5.81 -8.63
CA GLU A 182 9.08 -6.88 -8.32
C GLU A 182 8.40 -8.24 -8.48
N LYS A 183 9.19 -9.25 -8.87
CA LYS A 183 8.74 -10.63 -8.98
C LYS A 183 9.08 -11.36 -7.68
N TYR A 184 8.06 -11.81 -6.96
CA TYR A 184 8.20 -12.65 -5.78
C TYR A 184 7.99 -14.11 -6.18
N SER A 185 8.88 -15.00 -5.72
CA SER A 185 8.85 -16.43 -6.04
C SER A 185 9.16 -17.30 -4.83
N GLY A 186 8.66 -18.53 -4.82
CA GLY A 186 8.96 -19.48 -3.74
C GLY A 186 8.57 -18.95 -2.37
N THR A 187 9.57 -18.72 -1.51
CA THR A 187 9.43 -18.21 -0.15
C THR A 187 9.74 -16.71 -0.02
N ASP A 188 9.90 -15.99 -1.13
CA ASP A 188 10.11 -14.55 -1.13
C ASP A 188 8.96 -13.83 -0.42
N LEU A 189 9.30 -13.02 0.58
CA LEU A 189 8.37 -12.17 1.30
C LEU A 189 9.05 -10.89 1.79
N GLU A 190 8.25 -9.84 1.99
CA GLU A 190 8.62 -8.62 2.69
C GLU A 190 7.54 -8.29 3.72
N ALA A 191 7.96 -7.78 4.88
CA ALA A 191 7.05 -7.51 5.99
C ALA A 191 7.43 -6.21 6.71
N ALA A 192 6.43 -5.39 6.97
CA ALA A 192 6.51 -4.21 7.83
C ALA A 192 5.61 -4.42 9.04
N ALA A 193 6.17 -4.24 10.24
CA ALA A 193 5.38 -4.22 11.47
C ALA A 193 4.98 -2.78 11.78
N THR A 194 3.73 -2.61 12.19
CA THR A 194 3.14 -1.34 12.59
C THR A 194 2.24 -1.56 13.80
N ARG A 195 1.55 -0.50 14.20
CA ARG A 195 0.68 -0.44 15.37
C ARG A 195 -0.80 -0.54 15.00
N LEU A 196 -1.62 -1.13 15.89
CA LEU A 196 -3.08 -1.19 15.69
C LEU A 196 -3.76 0.17 15.99
N GLY A 197 -3.37 0.84 17.08
CA GLY A 197 -3.83 2.18 17.47
C GLY A 197 -2.69 3.20 17.48
N TYR A 198 -2.82 4.33 18.18
CA TYR A 198 -1.70 5.29 18.32
C TYR A 198 -0.84 5.06 19.57
N GLY A 199 -1.38 4.39 20.59
CA GLY A 199 -0.66 4.04 21.82
C GLY A 199 0.48 3.05 21.60
N GLY A 200 1.58 3.22 22.37
CA GLY A 200 2.80 2.42 22.27
C GLY A 200 2.59 0.92 22.53
N GLU A 201 1.61 0.56 23.35
CA GLU A 201 1.22 -0.81 23.67
C GLU A 201 0.67 -1.58 22.46
N SER A 202 0.28 -0.86 21.40
CA SER A 202 -0.17 -1.46 20.15
C SER A 202 0.95 -1.66 19.12
N SER A 203 2.16 -1.18 19.43
CA SER A 203 3.30 -1.16 18.52
C SER A 203 3.77 -2.55 18.12
N GLY A 204 3.99 -2.75 16.82
CA GLY A 204 4.45 -4.00 16.25
C GLY A 204 3.42 -5.14 16.30
N ARG A 205 2.16 -4.88 16.64
CA ARG A 205 1.10 -5.89 16.71
C ARG A 205 0.35 -6.11 15.40
N LEU A 206 0.63 -5.30 14.38
CA LEU A 206 0.04 -5.45 13.06
C LEU A 206 1.18 -5.60 12.06
N VAL A 207 1.16 -6.67 11.27
CA VAL A 207 2.15 -6.90 10.22
C VAL A 207 1.45 -6.81 8.89
N ILE A 208 2.02 -6.06 7.96
CA ILE A 208 1.55 -5.97 6.57
C ILE A 208 2.74 -6.38 5.69
N GLY A 209 2.50 -7.25 4.72
CA GLY A 209 3.58 -7.71 3.86
C GLY A 209 3.16 -8.09 2.46
N ILE A 210 4.16 -8.27 1.61
CA ILE A 210 4.05 -8.79 0.25
C ILE A 210 4.65 -10.20 0.25
N VAL A 211 4.02 -11.12 -0.46
CA VAL A 211 4.45 -12.52 -0.53
C VAL A 211 4.25 -13.09 -1.94
N ALA A 212 5.10 -14.04 -2.34
CA ALA A 212 4.94 -14.77 -3.59
C ALA A 212 3.51 -15.31 -3.79
N LYS A 213 3.00 -15.24 -5.03
CA LYS A 213 1.63 -15.72 -5.37
C LYS A 213 1.40 -17.20 -5.07
N THR A 214 2.48 -17.97 -4.98
CA THR A 214 2.46 -19.41 -4.69
C THR A 214 2.38 -19.73 -3.20
N ALA A 215 2.53 -18.74 -2.32
CA ALA A 215 2.48 -18.98 -0.89
C ALA A 215 1.09 -19.46 -0.46
N ARG A 216 1.07 -20.57 0.27
CA ARG A 216 -0.14 -21.18 0.85
C ARG A 216 -0.33 -20.79 2.31
N GLN A 217 0.75 -20.42 2.97
CA GLN A 217 0.71 -20.04 4.36
C GLN A 217 1.86 -19.07 4.66
N VAL A 218 1.57 -18.03 5.44
CA VAL A 218 2.59 -17.18 6.07
C VAL A 218 2.41 -17.31 7.57
N THR A 219 3.48 -17.71 8.25
CA THR A 219 3.52 -17.76 9.71
C THR A 219 4.26 -16.54 10.22
N CYS A 220 3.54 -15.72 10.99
CA CYS A 220 4.07 -14.57 11.70
C CYS A 220 4.41 -14.97 13.14
N HIS A 221 5.66 -14.76 13.52
CA HIS A 221 6.19 -15.05 14.84
C HIS A 221 6.22 -13.79 15.69
N TRP A 222 5.78 -13.91 16.93
CA TRP A 222 5.74 -12.82 17.91
C TRP A 222 6.83 -13.03 18.97
N LYS A 223 7.26 -11.95 19.63
CA LYS A 223 8.36 -12.00 20.60
C LYS A 223 8.05 -12.80 21.87
N ASP A 224 6.78 -13.00 22.18
CA ASP A 224 6.31 -13.86 23.28
C ASP A 224 6.30 -15.36 22.91
N GLY A 225 6.73 -15.71 21.69
CA GLY A 225 6.78 -17.09 21.19
C GLY A 225 5.46 -17.57 20.60
N THR A 226 4.40 -16.76 20.63
CA THR A 226 3.15 -17.08 19.94
C THR A 226 3.28 -16.90 18.43
N THR A 227 2.36 -17.46 17.66
CA THR A 227 2.31 -17.32 16.21
C THR A 227 0.92 -16.94 15.71
N ALA A 228 0.87 -16.28 14.56
CA ALA A 228 -0.35 -16.08 13.78
C ALA A 228 -0.12 -16.63 12.37
N VAL A 229 -1.15 -17.26 11.81
CA VAL A 229 -1.10 -17.88 10.49
C VAL A 229 -2.02 -17.14 9.54
N ALA A 230 -1.47 -16.72 8.40
CA ALA A 230 -2.22 -16.13 7.31
C ALA A 230 -2.29 -17.11 6.14
N GLU A 231 -3.50 -17.39 5.68
CA GLU A 231 -3.79 -18.28 4.54
C GLU A 231 -4.55 -17.52 3.43
N PRO A 232 -4.49 -17.97 2.17
CA PRO A 232 -5.25 -17.39 1.08
C PRO A 232 -6.74 -17.38 1.37
N THR A 233 -7.36 -16.21 1.26
CA THR A 233 -8.80 -16.06 1.44
C THR A 233 -9.39 -15.06 0.44
N GLU A 234 -10.65 -15.29 0.06
CA GLU A 234 -11.40 -14.43 -0.84
C GLU A 234 -12.41 -13.60 -0.06
N GLY A 235 -12.42 -12.28 -0.28
CA GLY A 235 -13.38 -11.36 0.35
C GLY A 235 -13.29 -11.30 1.88
N PHE A 236 -14.09 -10.44 2.50
CA PHE A 236 -14.14 -10.29 3.95
C PHE A 236 -15.21 -11.20 4.55
N SER A 237 -14.83 -11.99 5.55
CA SER A 237 -15.79 -12.72 6.37
C SER A 237 -15.90 -12.05 7.74
N ALA A 238 -17.08 -12.11 8.37
CA ALA A 238 -17.28 -11.60 9.72
C ALA A 238 -16.45 -12.35 10.80
N HIS A 239 -15.88 -13.50 10.43
CA HIS A 239 -15.00 -14.31 11.28
C HIS A 239 -13.52 -14.09 10.99
N ASP A 240 -13.18 -13.15 10.10
CA ASP A 240 -11.80 -12.87 9.78
C ASP A 240 -11.08 -12.33 11.02
N THR A 241 -10.07 -13.08 11.47
CA THR A 241 -9.23 -12.72 12.62
C THR A 241 -8.26 -11.58 12.29
N GLY A 242 -8.29 -11.09 11.04
CA GLY A 242 -7.40 -10.06 10.51
C GLY A 242 -6.12 -10.63 9.92
N SER A 243 -5.92 -11.96 9.98
CA SER A 243 -4.73 -12.64 9.44
C SER A 243 -5.08 -13.42 8.17
N ALA A 244 -4.59 -12.96 7.02
CA ALA A 244 -4.99 -13.49 5.72
C ALA A 244 -3.96 -13.15 4.62
N ILE A 245 -3.92 -13.97 3.58
CA ILE A 245 -3.25 -13.67 2.29
C ILE A 245 -4.32 -13.30 1.27
N ARG A 246 -4.14 -12.17 0.58
CA ARG A 246 -5.12 -11.61 -0.36
C ARG A 246 -4.47 -11.08 -1.63
N VAL A 247 -5.23 -11.16 -2.72
CA VAL A 247 -4.90 -10.48 -3.97
C VAL A 247 -5.22 -9.00 -3.82
N VAL A 248 -4.40 -8.14 -4.40
CA VAL A 248 -4.63 -6.68 -4.44
C VAL A 248 -4.86 -6.26 -5.89
N ASP A 249 -5.91 -5.49 -6.10
CA ASP A 249 -6.29 -4.98 -7.42
C ASP A 249 -5.22 -4.02 -7.95
N GLY A 250 -4.87 -4.19 -9.21
CA GLY A 250 -3.77 -3.45 -9.84
C GLY A 250 -2.37 -3.87 -9.40
N PHE A 251 -2.18 -4.62 -8.32
CA PHE A 251 -0.86 -5.09 -7.88
C PHE A 251 -0.50 -6.43 -8.53
N GLN A 252 0.45 -6.40 -9.46
CA GLN A 252 0.87 -7.60 -10.18
C GLN A 252 2.12 -8.22 -9.53
N GLY A 253 2.33 -9.52 -9.76
CA GLY A 253 3.58 -10.21 -9.37
C GLY A 253 3.63 -10.78 -7.95
N ALA A 254 2.72 -10.42 -7.05
CA ALA A 254 2.66 -10.95 -5.69
C ALA A 254 1.24 -10.92 -5.10
N ASN A 255 1.06 -11.56 -3.95
CA ASN A 255 -0.08 -11.36 -3.06
C ASN A 255 0.36 -10.53 -1.86
N TRP A 256 -0.60 -10.07 -1.07
CA TRP A 256 -0.37 -9.35 0.17
C TRP A 256 -0.82 -10.18 1.34
N PHE A 257 -0.22 -9.98 2.51
CA PHE A 257 -0.67 -10.63 3.74
C PHE A 257 -0.74 -9.64 4.90
N VAL A 258 -1.61 -9.96 5.85
CA VAL A 258 -1.68 -9.30 7.14
C VAL A 258 -1.59 -10.35 8.24
N CYS A 259 -0.95 -10.01 9.35
CA CYS A 259 -1.01 -10.78 10.59
C CYS A 259 -1.26 -9.85 11.78
N THR A 260 -2.05 -10.31 12.74
CA THR A 260 -2.36 -9.58 13.98
C THR A 260 -1.82 -10.32 15.19
N GLY A 261 -1.07 -9.61 16.04
CA GLY A 261 -0.44 -10.17 17.22
C GLY A 261 -1.29 -10.05 18.49
N PRO A 262 -1.14 -10.98 19.44
CA PRO A 262 -1.75 -10.89 20.77
C PRO A 262 -1.40 -9.59 21.51
N ALA A 263 -2.15 -9.30 22.58
CA ALA A 263 -1.84 -8.14 23.43
C ALA A 263 -0.50 -8.35 24.17
N GLY A 264 0.28 -7.28 24.29
CA GLY A 264 1.54 -7.29 25.05
C GLY A 264 2.75 -7.86 24.32
N THR A 265 2.63 -8.21 23.03
CA THR A 265 3.74 -8.69 22.21
C THR A 265 3.98 -7.78 21.00
N SER A 266 5.05 -8.04 20.26
CA SER A 266 5.40 -7.34 19.03
C SER A 266 6.00 -8.30 18.02
N TYR A 267 5.95 -7.94 16.75
CA TYR A 267 6.53 -8.69 15.64
C TYR A 267 7.99 -9.09 15.91
N ALA A 268 8.30 -10.36 15.66
CA ALA A 268 9.65 -10.89 15.65
C ALA A 268 10.11 -11.18 14.21
N SER A 269 9.36 -12.01 13.48
CA SER A 269 9.68 -12.43 12.11
C SER A 269 8.45 -12.97 11.39
N ALA A 270 8.56 -13.16 10.07
CA ALA A 270 7.57 -13.85 9.26
C ALA A 270 8.30 -14.76 8.28
N GLU A 271 7.69 -15.90 7.98
CA GLU A 271 8.18 -16.85 6.99
C GLU A 271 7.03 -17.47 6.19
N VAL A 272 7.30 -17.83 4.94
CA VAL A 272 6.38 -18.66 4.15
C VAL A 272 6.51 -20.10 4.64
N THR A 273 5.42 -20.66 5.13
CA THR A 273 5.32 -22.06 5.56
C THR A 273 4.58 -22.90 4.52
N LYS A 274 4.68 -24.23 4.66
CA LYS A 274 4.10 -25.20 3.72
C LYS A 274 2.62 -25.43 3.98
#